data_AF-A0AAD7HE73-F1
#
_entry.id   AF-A0AAD7HE73-F1
#
_cell.length_a   1.000
_cell.length_b   1.000
_cell.length_c   1.000
_cell.angle_alpha   90.00
_cell.angle_beta   90.00
_cell.angle_gamma   90.00
#
_symmetry.space_group_name_H-M   'P 1'
#
loop_
_entity.id
_entity.type
_entity.pdbx_description
1 polymer ?
#
loop_
_entity_poly.entity_id
_entity_poly.type
_entity_poly.pdbx_seq_one_letter_code
_entity_poly.pdbx_strand_id
1 'polypeptide(L)'
;KTTREHRVDLILNASTVESTWTVPHISTAIRIDLSKCDKLTRADGRVLNLDTFIRSEDQDSWEGSSGHTAGDANTFGFFPDDLDESILCRRCTYKCGGVDVCQLVDPDLFAGCERFEPDLEGMQDLWRHELDFNQQEAEPFLHAPLY
;
A
#
# COMPACT_ATOMS: atom_id res chain seq x y z
N LYS A 1 -25.32 -18.23 -11.86
CA LYS A 1 -24.19 -17.28 -11.95
C LYS A 1 -24.06 -16.67 -10.55
N THR A 2 -23.12 -17.16 -9.73
CA THR A 2 -23.00 -16.70 -8.34
C THR A 2 -22.24 -15.39 -8.35
N THR A 3 -22.94 -14.26 -8.24
CA THR A 3 -22.32 -12.97 -7.99
C THR A 3 -21.75 -13.03 -6.57
N ARG A 4 -20.43 -13.03 -6.42
CA ARG A 4 -19.78 -13.02 -5.11
C ARG A 4 -19.92 -11.62 -4.53
N GLU A 5 -20.92 -11.45 -3.67
CA GLU A 5 -21.12 -10.23 -2.89
C GLU A 5 -20.06 -10.18 -1.78
N HIS A 6 -19.40 -9.04 -1.63
CA HIS A 6 -18.47 -8.78 -0.53
C HIS A 6 -19.10 -7.73 0.37
N ARG A 7 -19.14 -8.02 1.66
CA ARG A 7 -19.63 -7.10 2.70
C ARG A 7 -18.49 -6.79 3.64
N VAL A 8 -18.51 -5.58 4.17
CA VAL A 8 -17.60 -5.10 5.20
C VAL A 8 -18.44 -4.63 6.38
N ASP A 9 -17.89 -4.75 7.58
CA ASP A 9 -18.54 -4.34 8.82
C ASP A 9 -18.32 -2.85 9.12
N LEU A 10 -17.26 -2.27 8.53
CA LEU A 10 -16.85 -0.88 8.76
C LEU A 10 -16.42 -0.20 7.46
N ILE A 11 -16.81 1.08 7.31
CA ILE A 11 -16.28 1.97 6.27
C ILE A 11 -15.56 3.13 6.95
N LEU A 12 -14.26 3.26 6.70
CA LEU A 12 -13.44 4.39 7.15
C LEU A 12 -13.28 5.41 6.03
N ASN A 13 -13.13 6.69 6.40
CA ASN A 13 -12.93 7.78 5.45
C ASN A 13 -11.51 8.30 5.53
N ALA A 14 -10.88 8.46 4.36
CA ALA A 14 -9.54 9.03 4.23
C ALA A 14 -9.55 10.17 3.20
N SER A 15 -8.70 11.18 3.40
CA SER A 15 -8.50 12.29 2.46
C SER A 15 -7.22 12.15 1.63
N THR A 16 -6.40 11.15 1.94
CA THR A 16 -5.10 10.87 1.31
C THR A 16 -4.94 9.36 1.16
N VAL A 17 -4.08 8.95 0.23
CA VAL A 17 -3.67 7.54 0.12
C VAL A 17 -2.70 7.25 1.26
N GLU A 18 -2.90 6.14 1.96
CA GLU A 18 -1.97 5.69 2.99
C GLU A 18 -0.67 5.18 2.36
N SER A 19 0.48 5.44 3.01
CA SER A 19 1.77 4.95 2.53
C SER A 19 1.96 3.45 2.77
N THR A 20 1.18 2.87 3.67
CA THR A 20 1.15 1.43 3.97
C THR A 20 -0.27 1.05 4.42
N TRP A 21 -0.75 -0.12 4.03
CA TRP A 21 -2.09 -0.57 4.39
C TRP A 21 -2.03 -1.62 5.48
N THR A 22 -2.36 -1.23 6.72
CA THR A 22 -2.51 -2.21 7.80
C THR A 22 -3.65 -3.17 7.48
N VAL A 23 -3.46 -4.45 7.82
CA VAL A 23 -4.53 -5.44 7.67
C VAL A 23 -5.49 -5.22 8.84
N PRO A 24 -6.73 -4.75 8.60
CA PRO A 24 -7.62 -4.46 9.70
C PRO A 24 -8.11 -5.75 10.36
N HIS A 25 -8.18 -5.77 11.69
CA HIS A 25 -8.73 -6.89 12.47
C HIS A 25 -10.22 -7.13 12.20
N ILE A 26 -10.92 -6.12 11.71
CA ILE A 26 -12.35 -6.14 11.38
C ILE A 26 -12.47 -5.96 9.87
N SER A 27 -13.44 -6.63 9.23
CA SER A 27 -13.68 -6.46 7.80
C SER A 27 -14.01 -5.00 7.49
N THR A 28 -13.06 -4.28 6.88
CA THR A 28 -13.10 -2.83 6.75
C THR A 28 -12.86 -2.43 5.29
N ALA A 29 -13.65 -1.48 4.79
CA ALA A 29 -13.35 -0.75 3.57
C ALA A 29 -12.87 0.67 3.92
N ILE A 30 -11.95 1.20 3.11
CA ILE A 30 -11.50 2.58 3.24
C ILE A 30 -11.99 3.34 2.00
N ARG A 31 -12.76 4.41 2.23
CA ARG A 31 -13.23 5.32 1.20
C ARG A 31 -12.31 6.54 1.17
N ILE A 32 -11.59 6.70 0.07
CA ILE A 32 -10.64 7.79 -0.13
C ILE A 32 -11.29 8.87 -0.98
N ASP A 33 -11.40 10.09 -0.44
CA ASP A 33 -11.83 11.26 -1.18
C ASP A 33 -10.63 12.02 -1.75
N LEU A 34 -10.40 11.86 -3.06
CA LEU A 34 -9.34 12.56 -3.79
C LEU A 34 -9.84 13.80 -4.55
N SER A 35 -11.06 14.30 -4.27
CA SER A 35 -11.62 15.47 -4.98
C SER A 35 -10.77 16.74 -4.85
N LYS A 36 -9.97 16.82 -3.77
CA LYS A 36 -9.04 17.92 -3.49
C LYS A 36 -7.59 17.64 -3.94
N CYS A 37 -7.34 16.49 -4.57
CA CYS A 37 -6.02 16.16 -5.09
C CYS A 37 -5.82 16.93 -6.40
N ASP A 38 -5.02 18.02 -6.35
CA ASP A 38 -4.90 18.95 -7.46
C ASP A 38 -4.43 18.28 -8.76
N LYS A 39 -3.58 17.23 -8.68
CA LYS A 39 -3.18 16.41 -9.83
C LYS A 39 -2.74 14.99 -9.43
N LEU A 40 -3.39 13.99 -10.01
CA LEU A 40 -2.89 12.61 -10.09
C LEU A 40 -1.74 12.57 -11.11
N THR A 41 -0.64 13.30 -10.90
CA THR A 41 0.46 13.39 -11.86
C THR A 41 1.75 12.85 -11.29
N ARG A 42 2.49 12.08 -12.09
CA ARG A 42 3.87 11.69 -11.78
C ARG A 42 4.79 12.91 -11.79
N ALA A 43 5.99 12.73 -11.24
CA ALA A 43 7.09 13.70 -11.30
C ALA A 43 7.47 14.12 -12.75
N ASP A 44 7.18 13.28 -13.74
CA ASP A 44 7.38 13.56 -15.17
C ASP A 44 6.22 14.34 -15.84
N GLY A 45 5.21 14.72 -15.07
CA GLY A 45 4.04 15.47 -15.53
C GLY A 45 2.94 14.63 -16.20
N ARG A 46 3.09 13.30 -16.27
CA ARG A 46 2.04 12.42 -16.83
C ARG A 46 0.91 12.22 -15.83
N VAL A 47 -0.33 12.31 -16.31
CA VAL A 47 -1.53 11.99 -15.53
C VAL A 47 -1.62 10.47 -15.34
N LEU A 48 -1.67 10.05 -14.10
CA LEU A 48 -1.88 8.68 -13.67
C LEU A 48 -3.39 8.38 -13.63
N ASN A 49 -3.75 7.15 -13.99
CA ASN A 49 -5.05 6.64 -13.60
C ASN A 49 -5.08 6.38 -12.08
N LEU A 50 -6.28 6.29 -11.50
CA LEU A 50 -6.46 6.19 -10.06
C LEU A 50 -5.73 4.98 -9.45
N ASP A 51 -5.73 3.83 -10.14
CA ASP A 51 -5.03 2.63 -9.71
C ASP A 51 -3.50 2.79 -9.73
N THR A 52 -2.94 3.43 -10.74
CA THR A 52 -1.49 3.69 -10.77
C THR A 52 -1.09 4.73 -9.73
N PHE A 53 -1.94 5.73 -9.48
CA PHE A 53 -1.69 6.73 -8.44
C PHE A 53 -1.67 6.11 -7.04
N ILE A 54 -2.70 5.33 -6.67
CA ILE A 54 -2.73 4.66 -5.36
C ILE A 54 -1.48 3.80 -5.17
N ARG A 55 -1.07 3.07 -6.22
CA ARG A 55 0.15 2.24 -6.20
C ARG A 55 1.46 3.02 -6.18
N SER A 56 1.47 4.30 -6.58
CA SER A 56 2.70 5.11 -6.52
C SER A 56 2.92 5.76 -5.17
N GLU A 57 1.84 6.00 -4.42
CA GLU A 57 1.92 6.55 -3.06
C GLU A 57 2.17 5.47 -2.00
N ASP A 58 1.83 4.23 -2.30
CA ASP A 58 1.95 3.08 -1.42
C ASP A 58 3.31 2.37 -1.54
N GLN A 59 3.87 1.96 -0.40
CA GLN A 59 5.11 1.19 -0.31
C GLN A 59 4.91 -0.32 -0.41
N ASP A 60 3.65 -0.77 -0.40
CA ASP A 60 3.30 -2.18 -0.49
C ASP A 60 3.39 -2.66 -1.94
N SER A 61 4.07 -3.79 -2.13
CA SER A 61 4.10 -4.47 -3.41
C SER A 61 2.74 -5.12 -3.66
N TRP A 62 2.11 -4.79 -4.80
CA TRP A 62 0.80 -5.32 -5.16
C TRP A 62 0.88 -6.18 -6.41
N GLU A 63 0.48 -7.44 -6.27
CA GLU A 63 0.36 -8.39 -7.37
C GLU A 63 -1.10 -8.53 -7.80
N GLY A 64 -1.38 -8.39 -9.09
CA GLY A 64 -2.74 -8.54 -9.62
C GLY A 64 -2.94 -7.80 -10.93
N SER A 65 -4.20 -7.60 -11.32
CA SER A 65 -4.54 -6.89 -12.56
C SER A 65 -5.59 -5.81 -12.33
N SER A 66 -5.31 -4.60 -12.82
CA SER A 66 -6.32 -3.61 -13.17
C SER A 66 -6.74 -3.87 -14.62
N GLY A 67 -7.93 -4.42 -14.84
CA GLY A 67 -8.41 -4.63 -16.21
C GLY A 67 -9.54 -5.66 -16.34
N HIS A 68 -10.23 -5.59 -17.49
CA HIS A 68 -11.49 -6.22 -17.89
C HIS A 68 -11.81 -7.64 -17.39
N THR A 69 -10.83 -8.45 -17.02
CA THR A 69 -10.99 -9.81 -16.51
C THR A 69 -11.72 -9.86 -15.17
N ALA A 70 -11.54 -8.86 -14.30
CA ALA A 70 -12.25 -8.77 -13.03
C ALA A 70 -13.68 -8.19 -13.17
N GLY A 71 -13.96 -7.47 -14.26
CA GLY A 71 -15.22 -6.78 -14.52
C GLY A 71 -15.50 -5.60 -13.57
N ASP A 72 -16.50 -4.80 -13.91
CA ASP A 72 -17.02 -3.74 -13.03
C ASP A 72 -17.90 -4.34 -11.93
N ALA A 73 -18.06 -3.61 -10.82
CA ALA A 73 -18.86 -4.01 -9.68
C ALA A 73 -19.81 -2.88 -9.25
N ASN A 74 -21.02 -3.25 -8.85
CA ASN A 74 -21.93 -2.33 -8.18
C ASN A 74 -21.53 -2.22 -6.70
N THR A 75 -21.39 -0.99 -6.23
CA THR A 75 -21.05 -0.65 -4.84
C THR A 75 -22.22 0.09 -4.21
N PHE A 76 -22.59 -0.30 -3.01
CA PHE A 76 -23.63 0.34 -2.19
C PHE A 76 -22.97 1.01 -0.98
N GLY A 77 -23.62 2.03 -0.40
CA GLY A 77 -23.06 2.78 0.73
C GLY A 77 -21.80 3.57 0.40
N PHE A 78 -21.60 3.90 -0.89
CA PHE A 78 -20.48 4.73 -1.30
C PHE A 78 -20.63 6.18 -0.82
N PHE A 79 -21.86 6.71 -0.81
CA PHE A 79 -22.18 8.01 -0.20
C PHE A 79 -22.73 7.80 1.22
N PRO A 80 -22.36 8.64 2.21
CA PRO A 80 -22.82 8.44 3.59
C PRO A 80 -24.33 8.68 3.73
N ASP A 81 -24.87 9.58 2.90
CA ASP A 81 -26.26 10.03 2.98
C ASP A 81 -27.22 9.13 2.17
N ASP A 82 -26.68 8.20 1.37
CA ASP A 82 -27.48 7.27 0.57
C ASP A 82 -26.82 5.87 0.53
N LEU A 83 -27.35 4.97 1.37
CA LEU A 83 -26.86 3.60 1.48
C LEU A 83 -27.46 2.66 0.43
N ASP A 84 -28.59 3.04 -0.17
CA ASP A 84 -29.34 2.22 -1.13
C ASP A 84 -28.95 2.53 -2.58
N GLU A 85 -28.31 3.67 -2.83
CA GLU A 85 -27.76 4.02 -4.13
C GLU A 85 -26.64 3.03 -4.55
N SER A 86 -26.85 2.41 -5.71
CA SER A 86 -25.86 1.56 -6.37
C SER A 86 -25.03 2.38 -7.35
N ILE A 87 -23.72 2.39 -7.15
CA ILE A 87 -22.76 3.01 -8.08
C ILE A 87 -21.99 1.93 -8.81
N LEU A 88 -21.94 2.02 -10.14
CA LEU A 88 -21.07 1.16 -10.94
C LEU A 88 -19.62 1.65 -10.83
N CYS A 89 -18.77 0.83 -10.23
CA CYS A 89 -17.35 1.11 -10.03
C CYS A 89 -16.48 0.15 -10.83
N ARG A 90 -15.35 0.63 -11.31
CA ARG A 90 -14.29 -0.25 -11.79
C ARG A 90 -13.71 -1.03 -10.62
N ARG A 91 -13.61 -2.34 -10.75
CA ARG A 91 -12.98 -3.20 -9.74
C ARG A 91 -11.59 -3.62 -10.18
N CYS A 92 -10.65 -3.50 -9.26
CA CYS A 92 -9.34 -4.11 -9.35
C CYS A 92 -9.18 -5.10 -8.20
N THR A 93 -8.43 -6.17 -8.40
CA THR A 93 -8.14 -7.15 -7.34
C THR A 93 -6.65 -7.37 -7.29
N TYR A 94 -6.10 -7.12 -6.12
CA TYR A 94 -4.69 -7.27 -5.83
C TYR A 94 -4.50 -8.10 -4.57
N LYS A 95 -3.34 -8.72 -4.51
CA LYS A 95 -2.81 -9.37 -3.31
C LYS A 95 -1.54 -8.63 -2.93
N CYS A 96 -1.37 -8.32 -1.65
CA CYS A 96 -0.11 -7.80 -1.14
C CYS A 96 0.98 -8.87 -1.30
N GLY A 97 2.07 -8.51 -1.98
CA GLY A 97 3.28 -9.31 -2.16
C GLY A 97 4.33 -9.09 -1.08
N GLY A 98 4.11 -8.12 -0.17
CA GLY A 98 5.06 -7.70 0.86
C GLY A 98 5.50 -6.25 0.67
N VAL A 99 6.51 -5.82 1.43
CA VAL A 99 7.13 -4.50 1.30
C VAL A 99 8.19 -4.55 0.21
N ASP A 100 8.28 -3.51 -0.63
CA ASP A 100 9.46 -3.33 -1.47
C ASP A 100 10.66 -2.99 -0.58
N VAL A 101 11.46 -4.01 -0.28
CA VAL A 101 12.67 -3.89 0.54
C VAL A 101 13.91 -3.80 -0.35
N CYS A 102 14.93 -3.09 0.13
CA CYS A 102 16.25 -3.12 -0.49
C CYS A 102 16.76 -4.57 -0.54
N GLN A 103 17.46 -4.94 -1.61
CA GLN A 103 18.05 -6.27 -1.80
C GLN A 103 18.99 -6.73 -0.66
N LEU A 104 19.44 -5.79 0.18
CA LEU A 104 20.32 -6.04 1.32
C LEU A 104 19.56 -6.32 2.62
N VAL A 105 18.24 -6.13 2.63
CA VAL A 105 17.41 -6.40 3.82
C VAL A 105 17.20 -7.91 3.93
N ASP A 106 17.50 -8.45 5.11
CA ASP A 106 17.29 -9.87 5.42
C ASP A 106 15.78 -10.18 5.47
N PRO A 107 15.24 -11.02 4.56
CA PRO A 107 13.81 -11.37 4.53
C PRO A 107 13.33 -12.07 5.81
N ASP A 108 14.23 -12.76 6.52
CA ASP A 108 13.88 -13.49 7.74
C ASP A 108 13.47 -12.55 8.88
N LEU A 109 13.87 -11.27 8.83
CA LEU A 109 13.40 -10.24 9.76
C LEU A 109 11.89 -10.00 9.71
N PHE A 110 11.23 -10.41 8.62
CA PHE A 110 9.78 -10.27 8.44
C PHE A 110 9.02 -11.60 8.58
N ALA A 111 9.71 -12.69 8.92
CA ALA A 111 9.08 -14.00 9.06
C ALA A 111 8.08 -14.03 10.23
N GLY A 112 6.80 -14.24 9.93
CA GLY A 112 5.73 -14.27 10.94
C GLY A 112 5.22 -12.89 11.37
N CYS A 113 5.73 -11.81 10.78
CA CYS A 113 5.19 -10.47 10.98
C CYS A 113 3.86 -10.32 10.25
N GLU A 114 2.78 -10.17 11.02
CA GLU A 114 1.47 -9.78 10.50
C GLU A 114 1.29 -8.27 10.73
N ARG A 115 1.03 -7.50 9.67
CA ARG A 115 0.94 -6.02 9.69
C ARG A 115 -0.38 -5.51 10.27
N PHE A 116 -0.76 -6.05 11.43
CA PHE A 116 -1.94 -5.63 12.16
C PHE A 116 -1.73 -4.26 12.83
N GLU A 117 -0.57 -4.07 13.48
CA GLU A 117 -0.19 -2.79 14.11
C GLU A 117 1.31 -2.51 13.93
N PRO A 118 1.74 -1.22 13.88
CA PRO A 118 3.15 -0.87 13.88
C PRO A 118 3.81 -1.31 15.20
N ASP A 119 4.67 -2.32 15.16
CA ASP A 119 5.48 -2.71 16.31
C ASP A 119 6.67 -1.75 16.45
N LEU A 120 6.46 -0.66 17.18
CA LEU A 120 7.49 0.35 17.42
C LEU A 120 8.72 -0.19 18.17
N GLU A 121 8.59 -1.31 18.88
CA GLU A 121 9.70 -1.94 19.60
C GLU A 121 10.49 -2.86 18.67
N GLY A 122 9.83 -3.71 17.87
CA GLY A 122 10.46 -4.50 16.81
C GLY A 122 11.11 -3.65 15.70
N MET A 123 10.54 -2.47 15.41
CA MET A 123 11.12 -1.46 14.51
C MET A 123 12.48 -0.93 14.98
N GLN A 124 12.81 -1.01 16.27
CA GLN A 124 14.10 -0.53 16.78
C GLN A 124 15.26 -1.39 16.29
N ASP A 125 15.06 -2.70 16.15
CA ASP A 125 16.11 -3.60 15.68
C ASP A 125 16.34 -3.42 14.18
N LEU A 126 15.28 -3.15 13.40
CA LEU A 126 15.40 -2.75 11.99
C LEU A 126 16.18 -1.43 11.85
N TRP A 127 15.87 -0.41 12.67
CA TRP A 127 16.61 0.86 12.66
C TRP A 127 18.07 0.70 13.08
N ARG A 128 18.37 -0.15 14.06
CA ARG A 128 19.76 -0.44 14.46
C ARG A 128 20.52 -1.14 13.34
N HIS A 129 19.91 -2.12 12.69
CA HIS A 129 20.51 -2.82 11.56
C HIS A 129 20.81 -1.85 10.40
N GLU A 130 19.89 -0.93 10.10
CA GLU A 130 20.10 0.08 9.07
C GLU A 130 21.16 1.13 9.46
N LEU A 131 21.23 1.55 10.73
CA LEU A 131 22.31 2.39 11.25
C LEU A 131 23.67 1.71 11.15
N ASP A 132 23.76 0.43 11.51
CA ASP A 132 25.01 -0.35 11.45
C ASP A 132 25.48 -0.54 10.00
N PHE A 133 24.56 -0.80 9.07
CA PHE A 133 24.87 -0.88 7.64
C PHE A 133 25.29 0.47 7.06
N ASN A 134 24.57 1.55 7.39
CA ASN A 134 24.95 2.90 6.98
C ASN A 134 26.32 3.29 7.53
N GLN A 135 26.68 2.85 8.74
CA GLN A 135 28.00 3.06 9.31
C GLN A 135 29.10 2.28 8.54
N GLN A 136 28.82 1.05 8.12
CA GLN A 136 29.73 0.26 7.28
C GLN A 136 29.91 0.86 5.88
N GLU A 137 28.85 1.37 5.25
CA GLU A 137 28.94 2.05 3.95
C GLU A 137 29.58 3.45 4.07
N ALA A 138 29.38 4.14 5.19
CA ALA A 138 29.97 5.45 5.45
C ALA A 138 31.46 5.38 5.83
N GLU A 139 32.02 4.20 6.13
CA GLU A 139 33.47 4.01 6.24
C GLU A 139 34.11 4.00 4.84
N PRO A 140 34.69 5.12 4.38
CA PRO A 140 35.28 5.17 3.07
C PRO A 140 36.67 4.54 3.17
N PHE A 141 36.86 3.36 2.58
CA PHE A 141 38.14 2.84 2.08
C PHE A 141 39.42 3.34 2.80
N LEU A 142 39.55 3.17 4.12
CA LEU A 142 40.81 3.46 4.83
C LEU A 142 41.90 2.40 4.58
N HIS A 143 41.65 1.44 3.68
CA HIS A 143 42.57 0.36 3.32
C HIS A 143 42.72 0.15 1.80
N ALA A 144 42.82 1.22 1.00
CA ALA A 144 43.50 1.10 -0.28
C ALA A 144 45.02 1.15 -0.02
N PRO A 145 45.80 0.06 -0.21
CA PRO A 145 47.24 0.17 -0.16
C PRO A 145 47.68 0.99 -1.37
N LEU A 146 48.42 2.08 -1.09
CA LEU A 146 49.13 2.83 -2.12
C LEU A 146 50.12 1.88 -2.80
N TYR A 147 49.91 1.59 -4.08
CA TYR A 147 50.92 1.06 -5.00
C TYR A 147 51.09 2.04 -6.16
#